data_AF-A0A2H1E730-F1
#
_entry.id   AF-A0A2H1E730-F1
#
_cell.length_a   1.000
_cell.length_b   1.000
_cell.length_c   1.000
_cell.angle_alpha   90.00
_cell.angle_beta   90.00
_cell.angle_gamma   90.00
#
_symmetry.space_group_name_H-M   'P 1'
#
loop_
_entity.id
_entity.type
_entity.pdbx_description
1 polymer ?
#
loop_
_entity_poly.entity_id
_entity_poly.type
_entity_poly.pdbx_seq_one_letter_code
_entity_poly.pdbx_strand_id
1 'polypeptide(L)'
;MRKVFFIFLVIIMQSCGTKYYGYIYDFDNETPLNKVKVYSTDSLNYILSNKKGYFEIDFNKDLKHLTFSKKGYRKFNLSTFSRQNKFTRELPFGDTIYLISKNSKYSRPKTTLPNKIPLIKTGFIQAVNGELYKVFVNAINTTENAIAPLSTKFVTNGSPGRSRNWELSRILFYNVGFLFYNDWKSLNPNNPVFKNKGWYFENNDVEEFKMTSAHEIGHEILLKYGGHKYSKGHKGSSSIITQKSKNIPLPKQGKIDLMKYYDKYYDKQRTVASQKDVLSLLWLTKLELR
;
A
#
# COMPACT_ATOMS: atom_id res chain seq x y z
N MET A 1 11.43 37.80 -68.52
CA MET A 1 12.37 37.03 -67.67
C MET A 1 12.11 37.38 -66.21
N ARG A 2 11.45 36.50 -65.44
CA ARG A 2 11.21 36.73 -64.01
C ARG A 2 11.63 35.46 -63.27
N LYS A 3 12.81 35.52 -62.64
CA LYS A 3 13.43 34.40 -61.93
C LYS A 3 12.59 34.09 -60.69
N VAL A 4 12.03 32.88 -60.63
CA VAL A 4 11.35 32.35 -59.44
C VAL A 4 12.43 31.74 -58.55
N PHE A 5 12.69 32.34 -57.39
CA PHE A 5 13.55 31.76 -56.36
C PHE A 5 12.70 30.78 -55.53
N PHE A 6 12.98 29.49 -55.65
CA PHE A 6 12.50 28.49 -54.70
C PHE A 6 13.40 28.54 -53.45
N ILE A 7 12.89 29.11 -52.36
CA ILE A 7 13.52 29.01 -51.05
C ILE A 7 13.14 27.66 -50.45
N PHE A 8 14.10 26.74 -50.40
CA PHE A 8 13.99 25.48 -49.67
C PHE A 8 14.02 25.80 -48.16
N LEU A 9 12.85 25.82 -47.53
CA LEU A 9 12.73 25.94 -46.08
C LEU A 9 13.11 24.59 -45.45
N VAL A 10 14.38 24.42 -45.06
CA VAL A 10 14.82 23.28 -44.25
C VAL A 10 14.29 23.48 -42.84
N ILE A 11 13.12 22.90 -42.56
CA ILE A 11 12.61 22.76 -41.19
C ILE A 11 13.48 21.69 -40.51
N ILE A 12 14.48 22.13 -39.75
CA ILE A 12 15.17 21.26 -38.79
C ILE A 12 14.15 20.94 -37.70
N MET A 13 13.44 19.83 -37.84
CA MET A 13 12.69 19.25 -36.72
C MET A 13 13.73 18.76 -35.71
N GLN A 14 14.03 19.59 -34.70
CA GLN A 14 14.64 19.08 -33.48
C GLN A 14 13.67 18.05 -32.91
N SER A 15 14.03 16.77 -33.05
CA SER A 15 13.44 15.67 -32.30
C SER A 15 13.72 15.95 -30.82
N CYS A 16 12.82 16.67 -30.15
CA CYS A 16 12.87 16.91 -28.72
C CYS A 16 12.55 15.58 -28.02
N GLY A 17 13.58 14.76 -27.75
CA GLY A 17 13.43 13.53 -26.99
C GLY A 17 13.14 13.86 -25.52
N THR A 18 12.21 13.14 -24.90
CA THR A 18 11.95 13.27 -23.46
C THR A 18 13.15 12.75 -22.68
N LYS A 19 13.71 13.62 -21.83
CA LYS A 19 14.80 13.28 -20.93
C LYS A 19 14.27 12.76 -19.62
N TYR A 20 14.70 11.58 -19.21
CA TYR A 20 14.40 11.04 -17.90
C TYR A 20 15.63 11.06 -17.02
N TYR A 21 15.56 11.77 -15.90
CA TYR A 21 16.67 11.86 -14.96
C TYR A 21 16.16 11.80 -13.52
N GLY A 22 17.08 11.60 -12.59
CA GLY A 22 16.78 11.59 -11.16
C GLY A 22 17.95 11.09 -10.34
N TYR A 23 17.69 10.86 -9.06
CA TYR A 23 18.67 10.35 -8.11
C TYR A 23 18.17 9.04 -7.52
N ILE A 24 19.04 8.06 -7.28
CA ILE A 24 18.63 6.76 -6.73
C ILE A 24 19.29 6.55 -5.39
N TYR A 25 18.50 6.32 -4.35
CA TYR A 25 18.92 6.29 -2.96
C TYR A 25 18.52 4.97 -2.28
N ASP A 26 19.25 4.61 -1.24
CA ASP A 26 18.91 3.52 -0.34
C ASP A 26 17.72 3.93 0.52
N PHE A 27 16.70 3.09 0.59
CA PHE A 27 15.49 3.39 1.36
C PHE A 27 15.74 3.53 2.86
N ASP A 28 16.55 2.63 3.44
CA ASP A 28 16.70 2.55 4.89
C ASP A 28 17.69 3.60 5.41
N ASN A 29 18.72 3.89 4.63
CA ASN A 29 19.83 4.76 5.03
C ASN A 29 19.79 6.16 4.39
N GLU A 30 18.89 6.39 3.44
CA GLU A 30 18.78 7.65 2.67
C GLU A 30 20.11 8.08 2.02
N THR A 31 20.94 7.11 1.62
CA THR A 31 22.23 7.36 0.98
C THR A 31 22.18 7.11 -0.53
N PRO A 32 22.92 7.88 -1.35
CA PRO A 32 22.96 7.68 -2.79
C PRO A 32 23.50 6.31 -3.20
N LEU A 33 22.87 5.70 -4.21
CA LEU A 33 23.24 4.40 -4.75
C LEU A 33 23.98 4.53 -6.08
N ASN A 34 25.26 4.18 -6.05
CA ASN A 34 26.10 4.09 -7.25
C ASN A 34 25.83 2.80 -8.04
N LYS A 35 26.05 2.81 -9.36
CA LYS A 35 25.95 1.64 -10.26
C LYS A 35 24.60 0.91 -10.19
N VAL A 36 23.49 1.64 -10.06
CA VAL A 36 22.15 1.10 -10.27
C VAL A 36 21.90 1.02 -11.77
N LYS A 37 21.53 -0.17 -12.26
CA LYS A 37 21.13 -0.37 -13.65
C LYS A 37 19.73 0.20 -13.87
N VAL A 38 19.63 1.22 -14.72
CA VAL A 38 18.36 1.83 -15.14
C VAL A 38 18.12 1.53 -16.60
N TYR A 39 16.97 0.96 -16.93
CA TYR A 39 16.65 0.53 -18.29
C TYR A 39 15.14 0.43 -18.50
N SER A 40 14.68 0.53 -19.74
CA SER A 40 13.30 0.17 -20.09
C SER A 40 13.22 -1.29 -20.52
N THR A 41 12.12 -1.98 -20.24
CA THR A 41 11.89 -3.33 -20.78
C THR A 41 11.78 -3.34 -22.29
N ASP A 42 11.42 -2.20 -22.88
CA ASP A 42 11.15 -2.04 -24.31
C ASP A 42 12.42 -1.60 -25.07
N SER A 43 13.57 -1.50 -24.38
CA SER A 43 14.86 -1.11 -24.94
C SER A 43 15.99 -2.02 -24.44
N LEU A 44 16.94 -2.35 -25.32
CA LEU A 44 18.16 -3.08 -24.95
C LEU A 44 19.17 -2.19 -24.22
N ASN A 45 18.96 -0.87 -24.21
CA ASN A 45 19.88 0.09 -23.61
C ASN A 45 19.65 0.24 -22.11
N TYR A 46 20.75 0.37 -21.38
CA TYR A 46 20.75 0.68 -19.96
C TYR A 46 21.83 1.70 -19.64
N ILE A 47 21.64 2.41 -18.53
CA ILE A 47 22.65 3.26 -17.94
C ILE A 47 22.92 2.85 -16.49
N LEU A 48 24.02 3.33 -15.94
CA LEU A 48 24.39 3.13 -14.54
C LEU A 48 24.37 4.46 -13.81
N SER A 49 23.74 4.50 -12.64
CA SER A 49 23.82 5.68 -11.79
C SER A 49 25.25 5.94 -11.32
N ASN A 50 25.58 7.22 -11.11
CA ASN A 50 26.91 7.63 -10.64
C ASN A 50 27.06 7.57 -9.11
N LYS A 51 28.21 7.99 -8.57
CA LYS A 51 28.48 7.99 -7.11
C LYS A 51 27.49 8.80 -6.27
N LYS A 52 26.85 9.82 -6.86
CA LYS A 52 25.81 10.64 -6.21
C LYS A 52 24.41 10.05 -6.40
N GLY A 53 24.29 8.85 -6.98
CA GLY A 53 23.01 8.22 -7.31
C GLY A 53 22.34 8.80 -8.54
N TYR A 54 22.92 9.81 -9.18
CA TYR A 54 22.34 10.48 -10.33
C TYR A 54 22.32 9.56 -11.56
N PHE A 55 21.24 9.64 -12.31
CA PHE A 55 21.05 8.96 -13.58
C PHE A 55 20.35 9.89 -14.56
N GLU A 56 20.68 9.76 -15.84
CA GLU A 56 20.02 10.45 -16.95
C GLU A 56 19.94 9.46 -18.11
N ILE A 57 18.78 9.41 -18.76
CA ILE A 57 18.55 8.58 -19.92
C ILE A 57 17.71 9.36 -20.93
N ASP A 58 18.30 9.55 -22.10
CA ASP A 58 17.67 10.17 -23.27
C ASP A 58 17.09 9.06 -24.14
N PHE A 59 15.77 9.07 -24.33
CA PHE A 59 15.12 8.15 -25.25
C PHE A 59 14.42 8.88 -26.39
N ASN A 60 14.58 8.34 -27.59
CA ASN A 60 13.96 8.86 -28.81
C ASN A 60 12.47 8.45 -28.95
N LYS A 61 11.88 7.81 -27.93
CA LYS A 61 10.49 7.34 -27.90
C LYS A 61 9.90 7.40 -26.49
N ASP A 62 8.59 7.59 -26.44
CA ASP A 62 7.75 7.46 -25.24
C ASP A 62 7.94 6.09 -24.59
N LEU A 63 8.73 6.01 -23.53
CA LEU A 63 8.82 4.81 -22.72
C LEU A 63 7.60 4.70 -21.84
N LYS A 64 7.13 3.48 -21.55
CA LYS A 64 6.04 3.24 -20.58
C LYS A 64 6.55 2.98 -19.16
N HIS A 65 7.74 2.38 -19.05
CA HIS A 65 8.32 1.98 -17.77
C HIS A 65 9.84 2.14 -17.75
N LEU A 66 10.36 2.50 -16.57
CA LEU A 66 11.78 2.42 -16.21
C LEU A 66 11.96 1.41 -15.08
N THR A 67 12.93 0.51 -15.27
CA THR A 67 13.31 -0.52 -14.32
C THR A 67 14.64 -0.18 -13.69
N PHE A 68 14.69 -0.28 -12.37
CA PHE A 68 15.85 -0.01 -11.53
C PHE A 68 16.30 -1.32 -10.89
N SER A 69 17.57 -1.70 -11.13
CA SER A 69 18.11 -2.96 -10.65
C SER A 69 19.53 -2.81 -10.12
N LYS A 70 19.75 -3.32 -8.90
CA LYS A 70 21.06 -3.37 -8.25
C LYS A 70 21.16 -4.64 -7.40
N LYS A 71 22.33 -5.30 -7.40
CA LYS A 71 22.58 -6.48 -6.55
C LYS A 71 22.36 -6.08 -5.08
N GLY A 72 21.66 -6.92 -4.32
CA GLY A 72 21.29 -6.64 -2.92
C GLY A 72 20.00 -5.84 -2.74
N TYR A 73 19.44 -5.27 -3.80
CA TYR A 73 18.21 -4.49 -3.77
C TYR A 73 17.05 -5.20 -4.46
N ARG A 74 15.83 -4.83 -4.10
CA ARG A 74 14.62 -5.23 -4.84
C ARG A 74 14.59 -4.49 -6.17
N LYS A 75 14.25 -5.20 -7.24
CA LYS A 75 13.97 -4.57 -8.53
C LYS A 75 12.73 -3.68 -8.39
N PHE A 76 12.81 -2.47 -8.91
CA PHE A 76 11.71 -1.51 -8.89
C PHE A 76 11.35 -1.09 -10.32
N ASN A 77 10.06 -1.07 -10.64
CA ASN A 77 9.56 -0.65 -11.93
C ASN A 77 8.71 0.60 -11.72
N LEU A 78 9.14 1.71 -12.30
CA LEU A 78 8.43 2.98 -12.30
C LEU A 78 7.70 3.13 -13.64
N SER A 79 6.40 3.40 -13.59
CA SER A 79 5.67 3.84 -14.78
C SER A 79 6.12 5.25 -15.13
N THR A 80 6.51 5.52 -16.36
CA THR A 80 6.83 6.89 -16.81
C THR A 80 5.57 7.75 -16.99
N PHE A 81 4.41 7.10 -17.10
CA PHE A 81 3.10 7.73 -17.19
C PHE A 81 2.23 7.42 -15.96
N SER A 82 1.48 8.42 -15.51
CA SER A 82 0.33 8.24 -14.63
C SER A 82 -0.96 8.40 -15.45
N ARG A 83 -1.87 7.43 -15.35
CA ARG A 83 -3.18 7.48 -16.00
C ARG A 83 -4.25 7.72 -14.92
N GLN A 84 -4.84 8.91 -14.91
CA GLN A 84 -6.04 9.22 -14.13
C GLN A 84 -7.02 9.99 -15.02
N ASN A 85 -8.26 9.50 -15.11
CA ASN A 85 -9.41 10.16 -15.74
C ASN A 85 -9.10 10.83 -17.10
N LYS A 86 -8.90 10.02 -18.15
CA LYS A 86 -8.65 10.43 -19.55
C LYS A 86 -7.39 11.28 -19.83
N PHE A 87 -6.64 11.70 -18.81
CA PHE A 87 -5.37 12.42 -19.00
C PHE A 87 -4.17 11.51 -18.69
N THR A 88 -3.23 11.44 -19.63
CA THR A 88 -1.91 10.85 -19.43
C THR A 88 -0.98 12.00 -19.00
N ARG A 89 -0.35 11.87 -17.83
CA ARG A 89 0.70 12.81 -17.41
C ARG A 89 2.01 12.04 -17.24
N GLU A 90 3.10 12.61 -17.75
CA GLU A 90 4.44 12.17 -17.37
C GLU A 90 4.60 12.33 -15.87
N LEU A 91 5.11 11.31 -15.18
CA LEU A 91 5.53 11.49 -13.80
C LEU A 91 6.66 12.53 -13.78
N PRO A 92 6.73 13.42 -12.76
CA PRO A 92 7.85 14.34 -12.66
C PRO A 92 9.14 13.51 -12.52
N PHE A 93 9.92 13.45 -13.60
CA PHE A 93 11.29 12.95 -13.57
C PHE A 93 12.20 14.12 -13.18
N GLY A 94 13.10 13.85 -12.23
CA GLY A 94 13.94 14.84 -11.55
C GLY A 94 14.07 14.62 -10.04
N ASP A 95 13.31 13.69 -9.47
CA ASP A 95 13.28 13.43 -8.03
C ASP A 95 14.13 12.21 -7.61
N THR A 96 14.13 11.95 -6.31
CA THR A 96 14.84 10.83 -5.68
C THR A 96 13.99 9.56 -5.68
N ILE A 97 14.52 8.48 -6.23
CA ILE A 97 13.94 7.14 -6.32
C ILE A 97 14.59 6.28 -5.24
N TYR A 98 13.79 5.71 -4.35
CA TYR A 98 14.32 4.88 -3.27
C TYR A 98 14.24 3.40 -3.60
N LEU A 99 15.38 2.71 -3.53
CA LEU A 99 15.44 1.26 -3.65
C LEU A 99 15.50 0.61 -2.28
N ILE A 100 14.63 -0.37 -2.07
CA ILE A 100 14.55 -1.13 -0.83
C ILE A 100 15.58 -2.26 -0.88
N SER A 101 16.47 -2.27 0.11
CA SER A 101 17.41 -3.38 0.33
C SER A 101 16.66 -4.69 0.56
N LYS A 102 17.19 -5.81 0.08
CA LYS A 102 16.62 -7.14 0.36
C LYS A 102 16.64 -7.49 1.86
N ASN A 103 17.50 -6.83 2.63
CA ASN A 103 17.64 -6.98 4.08
C ASN A 103 16.87 -5.92 4.87
N SER A 104 16.19 -4.98 4.20
CA SER A 104 15.36 -3.96 4.85
C SER A 104 14.27 -4.61 5.72
N LYS A 105 13.90 -3.96 6.83
CA LYS A 105 12.71 -4.34 7.60
C LYS A 105 11.40 -4.20 6.80
N TYR A 106 11.43 -3.41 5.71
CA TYR A 106 10.33 -3.24 4.76
C TYR A 106 10.46 -4.17 3.54
N SER A 107 11.53 -4.97 3.47
CA SER A 107 11.59 -6.09 2.53
C SER A 107 10.47 -7.07 2.87
N ARG A 108 9.82 -7.64 1.84
CA ARG A 108 8.85 -8.72 2.09
C ARG A 108 9.56 -9.77 2.94
N PRO A 109 8.97 -10.20 4.08
CA PRO A 109 9.53 -11.29 4.84
C PRO A 109 9.82 -12.44 3.87
N LYS A 110 11.01 -13.05 3.97
CA LYS A 110 11.24 -14.37 3.39
C LYS A 110 10.49 -15.39 4.25
N THR A 111 9.18 -15.21 4.39
CA THR A 111 8.32 -16.24 4.96
C THR A 111 8.09 -17.23 3.83
N THR A 112 8.87 -18.30 3.82
CA THR A 112 8.30 -19.58 3.42
C THR A 112 7.03 -19.74 4.23
N LEU A 113 5.87 -19.80 3.58
CA LEU A 113 4.64 -20.26 4.22
C LEU A 113 5.03 -21.52 4.98
N PRO A 114 4.86 -21.58 6.30
CA PRO A 114 5.24 -22.78 7.01
C PRO A 114 4.40 -23.92 6.43
N ASN A 115 5.07 -24.94 5.89
CA ASN A 115 4.40 -26.13 5.32
C ASN A 115 3.50 -26.83 6.35
N LYS A 116 3.64 -26.48 7.64
CA LYS A 116 2.74 -26.81 8.72
C LYS A 116 2.22 -25.51 9.34
N ILE A 117 0.89 -25.33 9.33
CA ILE A 117 0.25 -24.29 10.15
C ILE A 117 0.68 -24.56 11.61
N PRO A 118 1.25 -23.59 12.33
CA PRO A 118 1.60 -23.79 13.73
C PRO A 118 0.33 -24.22 14.47
N LEU A 119 0.40 -25.36 15.16
CA LEU A 119 -0.66 -25.80 16.06
C LEU A 119 -0.86 -24.66 17.06
N ILE A 120 -2.01 -23.98 17.01
CA ILE A 120 -2.35 -22.99 18.03
C ILE A 120 -2.43 -23.77 19.33
N LYS A 121 -1.58 -23.43 20.31
CA LYS A 121 -1.49 -24.14 21.59
C LYS A 121 -2.89 -24.36 22.14
N THR A 122 -3.21 -25.63 22.37
CA THR A 122 -4.35 -26.07 23.16
C THR A 122 -4.29 -25.44 24.54
N GLY A 123 -5.37 -24.80 24.95
CA GLY A 123 -5.51 -24.17 26.25
C GLY A 123 -6.84 -24.58 26.89
N PHE A 124 -6.84 -24.66 28.22
CA PHE A 124 -8.09 -24.71 28.98
C PHE A 124 -8.67 -23.30 29.00
N ILE A 125 -9.94 -23.15 28.59
CA ILE A 125 -10.64 -21.88 28.75
C ILE A 125 -11.47 -21.99 30.03
N GLN A 126 -11.43 -20.92 30.82
CA GLN A 126 -12.06 -20.80 32.13
C GLN A 126 -13.55 -21.16 32.09
N ALA A 127 -14.01 -21.71 33.23
CA ALA A 127 -15.28 -22.37 33.35
C ALA A 127 -16.49 -21.52 32.93
N VAL A 128 -17.33 -22.08 32.06
CA VAL A 128 -18.71 -21.64 31.90
C VAL A 128 -19.51 -22.48 32.90
N ASN A 129 -20.16 -21.82 33.87
CA ASN A 129 -20.95 -22.49 34.93
C ASN A 129 -20.17 -23.49 35.82
N GLY A 130 -18.85 -23.31 36.01
CA GLY A 130 -18.04 -24.17 36.87
C GLY A 130 -17.45 -25.41 36.18
N GLU A 131 -17.81 -25.67 34.92
CA GLU A 131 -17.25 -26.77 34.14
C GLU A 131 -16.02 -26.35 33.34
N LEU A 132 -14.94 -27.14 33.42
CA LEU A 132 -13.69 -26.87 32.70
C LEU A 132 -13.76 -27.45 31.28
N TYR A 133 -13.58 -26.60 30.28
CA TYR A 133 -13.55 -27.00 28.88
C TYR A 133 -12.11 -27.00 28.35
N LYS A 134 -11.71 -28.11 27.72
CA LYS A 134 -10.46 -28.22 26.96
C LYS A 134 -10.76 -27.93 25.49
N VAL A 135 -10.21 -26.84 24.97
CA VAL A 135 -10.48 -26.42 23.60
C VAL A 135 -9.32 -26.83 22.68
N PHE A 136 -9.66 -27.45 21.56
CA PHE A 136 -8.74 -27.82 20.49
C PHE A 136 -9.06 -26.97 19.25
N VAL A 137 -8.04 -26.33 18.68
CA VAL A 137 -8.18 -25.56 17.44
C VAL A 137 -7.32 -26.22 16.36
N ASN A 138 -7.98 -26.85 15.38
CA ASN A 138 -7.34 -27.44 14.22
C ASN A 138 -7.56 -26.53 13.01
N ALA A 139 -6.53 -25.81 12.60
CA ALA A 139 -6.58 -24.98 11.40
C ALA A 139 -6.45 -25.86 10.15
N ILE A 140 -7.43 -25.77 9.25
CA ILE A 140 -7.46 -26.50 7.98
C ILE A 140 -7.05 -25.54 6.86
N ASN A 141 -6.01 -25.89 6.10
CA ASN A 141 -5.64 -25.13 4.90
C ASN A 141 -6.59 -25.53 3.75
N THR A 142 -7.58 -24.69 3.46
CA THR A 142 -8.54 -24.92 2.38
C THR A 142 -8.92 -23.60 1.72
N THR A 143 -9.28 -23.67 0.43
CA THR A 143 -9.94 -22.58 -0.29
C THR A 143 -11.46 -22.74 -0.29
N GLU A 144 -11.96 -23.91 0.12
CA GLU A 144 -13.38 -24.21 0.20
C GLU A 144 -13.98 -23.52 1.44
N ASN A 145 -15.06 -22.75 1.26
CA ASN A 145 -15.70 -21.96 2.32
C ASN A 145 -14.75 -21.03 3.09
N ALA A 146 -13.61 -20.69 2.50
CA ALA A 146 -12.63 -19.79 3.09
C ALA A 146 -13.11 -18.32 3.03
N ILE A 147 -12.53 -17.51 3.92
CA ILE A 147 -12.68 -16.04 3.85
C ILE A 147 -12.20 -15.53 2.48
N ALA A 148 -12.91 -14.55 1.92
CA ALA A 148 -12.49 -13.95 0.66
C ALA A 148 -11.08 -13.35 0.80
N PRO A 149 -10.14 -13.67 -0.10
CA PRO A 149 -8.77 -13.20 0.03
C PRO A 149 -8.71 -11.67 -0.15
N LEU A 150 -7.90 -11.01 0.68
CA LEU A 150 -7.54 -9.61 0.48
C LEU A 150 -6.22 -9.54 -0.27
N SER A 151 -6.22 -8.88 -1.42
CA SER A 151 -4.97 -8.55 -2.11
C SER A 151 -4.14 -7.58 -1.25
N THR A 152 -2.81 -7.71 -1.24
CA THR A 152 -1.94 -6.78 -0.51
C THR A 152 -0.99 -6.07 -1.46
N LYS A 153 -1.01 -4.74 -1.43
CA LYS A 153 -0.15 -3.89 -2.24
C LYS A 153 0.78 -3.08 -1.35
N PHE A 154 2.07 -3.33 -1.49
CA PHE A 154 3.11 -2.51 -0.92
C PHE A 154 3.33 -1.30 -1.83
N VAL A 155 3.23 -0.09 -1.30
CA VAL A 155 3.36 1.15 -2.07
C VAL A 155 4.51 1.98 -1.53
N THR A 156 5.45 2.25 -2.42
CA THR A 156 6.55 3.20 -2.25
C THR A 156 6.82 3.85 -3.61
N ASN A 157 7.39 5.04 -3.63
CA ASN A 157 7.65 5.86 -4.82
C ASN A 157 6.39 6.04 -5.70
N GLY A 158 5.23 6.31 -5.09
CA GLY A 158 3.97 6.46 -5.82
C GLY A 158 2.82 6.94 -4.96
N SER A 159 1.62 7.04 -5.54
CA SER A 159 0.46 7.54 -4.80
C SER A 159 -0.03 6.55 -3.75
N PRO A 160 -0.31 7.03 -2.52
CA PRO A 160 -0.87 6.19 -1.47
C PRO A 160 -2.22 5.62 -1.90
N GLY A 161 -2.52 4.39 -1.48
CA GLY A 161 -3.84 3.81 -1.63
C GLY A 161 -4.56 3.67 -0.29
N ARG A 162 -5.90 3.61 -0.33
CA ARG A 162 -6.73 3.36 0.83
C ARG A 162 -7.13 1.88 0.89
N SER A 163 -6.78 1.23 2.00
CA SER A 163 -7.25 -0.11 2.32
C SER A 163 -8.77 -0.14 2.39
N ARG A 164 -9.36 -1.22 1.90
CA ARG A 164 -10.80 -1.38 1.84
C ARG A 164 -11.17 -2.84 1.67
N ASN A 165 -12.33 -3.20 2.23
CA ASN A 165 -12.92 -4.52 2.13
C ASN A 165 -14.27 -4.47 1.39
N TRP A 166 -14.43 -3.68 0.33
CA TRP A 166 -15.62 -3.80 -0.51
C TRP A 166 -15.54 -5.05 -1.37
N GLU A 167 -16.65 -5.75 -1.60
CA GLU A 167 -16.66 -7.12 -2.11
C GLU A 167 -15.94 -7.25 -3.45
N LEU A 168 -16.13 -6.26 -4.35
CA LEU A 168 -15.50 -6.20 -5.67
C LEU A 168 -14.15 -5.47 -5.68
N SER A 169 -13.61 -5.07 -4.52
CA SER A 169 -12.43 -4.21 -4.44
C SER A 169 -11.58 -4.44 -3.19
N ARG A 170 -11.48 -5.69 -2.71
CA ARG A 170 -10.74 -6.05 -1.49
C ARG A 170 -9.23 -5.89 -1.67
N ILE A 171 -8.66 -4.92 -0.95
CA ILE A 171 -7.23 -4.62 -1.03
C ILE A 171 -6.72 -3.97 0.26
N LEU A 172 -5.55 -4.42 0.69
CA LEU A 172 -4.75 -3.84 1.75
C LEU A 172 -3.61 -3.05 1.11
N PHE A 173 -3.45 -1.79 1.52
CA PHE A 173 -2.32 -0.97 1.14
C PHE A 173 -1.37 -0.83 2.32
N TYR A 174 -0.11 -1.20 2.11
CA TYR A 174 0.97 -0.81 3.00
C TYR A 174 1.73 0.34 2.35
N ASN A 175 1.32 1.56 2.68
CA ASN A 175 1.92 2.79 2.16
C ASN A 175 3.09 3.19 3.05
N VAL A 176 4.31 3.20 2.53
CA VAL A 176 5.49 3.55 3.33
C VAL A 176 6.62 4.12 2.47
N GLY A 177 7.38 5.02 3.07
CA GLY A 177 8.47 5.77 2.46
C GLY A 177 8.01 6.95 1.63
N PHE A 178 8.73 7.23 0.55
CA PHE A 178 8.42 8.36 -0.31
C PHE A 178 7.17 8.11 -1.14
N LEU A 179 6.14 8.92 -0.92
CA LEU A 179 4.84 8.83 -1.58
C LEU A 179 4.49 10.14 -2.27
N PHE A 180 3.58 10.05 -3.25
CA PHE A 180 3.17 11.19 -4.07
C PHE A 180 1.69 11.53 -3.87
N TYR A 181 1.43 12.72 -3.34
CA TYR A 181 0.08 13.24 -3.18
C TYR A 181 -0.37 13.96 -4.46
N ASN A 182 -1.34 13.40 -5.18
CA ASN A 182 -1.74 13.91 -6.50
C ASN A 182 -2.32 15.34 -6.48
N ASP A 183 -3.03 15.68 -5.41
CA ASP A 183 -3.74 16.96 -5.30
C ASP A 183 -2.90 18.03 -4.60
N TRP A 184 -1.57 17.88 -4.58
CA TRP A 184 -0.65 18.76 -3.87
C TRP A 184 -0.75 20.23 -4.27
N LYS A 185 -1.17 20.52 -5.50
CA LYS A 185 -1.39 21.90 -5.97
C LYS A 185 -2.52 22.61 -5.24
N SER A 186 -3.44 21.86 -4.62
CA SER A 186 -4.51 22.42 -3.79
C SER A 186 -4.04 22.76 -2.37
N LEU A 187 -2.86 22.31 -1.97
CA LEU A 187 -2.30 22.57 -0.66
C LEU A 187 -1.78 24.00 -0.55
N ASN A 188 -1.71 24.50 0.68
CA ASN A 188 -1.07 25.78 0.97
C ASN A 188 0.39 25.78 0.45
N PRO A 189 0.86 26.85 -0.22
CA PRO A 189 2.24 26.95 -0.72
C PRO A 189 3.33 26.74 0.33
N ASN A 190 3.03 26.98 1.61
CA ASN A 190 3.95 26.76 2.72
C ASN A 190 4.03 25.29 3.19
N ASN A 191 3.10 24.44 2.76
CA ASN A 191 3.09 23.02 3.11
C ASN A 191 4.35 22.33 2.53
N PRO A 192 5.10 21.53 3.32
CA PRO A 192 6.26 20.79 2.81
C PRO A 192 5.96 19.95 1.56
N VAL A 193 4.78 19.33 1.49
CA VAL A 193 4.33 18.56 0.33
C VAL A 193 4.18 19.44 -0.90
N PHE A 194 3.71 20.68 -0.76
CA PHE A 194 3.63 21.64 -1.87
C PHE A 194 5.03 22.04 -2.34
N LYS A 195 5.93 22.39 -1.40
CA LYS A 195 7.32 22.75 -1.71
C LYS A 195 8.06 21.62 -2.43
N ASN A 196 7.74 20.38 -2.05
CA ASN A 196 8.25 19.16 -2.65
C ASN A 196 7.42 18.65 -3.83
N LYS A 197 6.57 19.51 -4.43
CA LYS A 197 5.77 19.23 -5.63
C LYS A 197 4.96 17.93 -5.56
N GLY A 198 4.45 17.60 -4.37
CA GLY A 198 3.61 16.44 -4.09
C GLY A 198 4.30 15.29 -3.37
N TRP A 199 5.63 15.29 -3.27
CA TRP A 199 6.37 14.24 -2.57
C TRP A 199 6.42 14.46 -1.07
N TYR A 200 6.24 13.38 -0.33
CA TYR A 200 6.37 13.37 1.12
C TYR A 200 6.85 12.00 1.60
N PHE A 201 7.44 11.96 2.80
CA PHE A 201 7.85 10.71 3.43
C PHE A 201 6.79 10.25 4.42
N GLU A 202 6.35 9.00 4.27
CA GLU A 202 5.41 8.32 5.15
C GLU A 202 6.13 7.24 5.94
N ASN A 203 6.15 7.37 7.27
CA ASN A 203 6.76 6.37 8.13
C ASN A 203 5.68 5.57 8.86
N ASN A 204 4.80 4.93 8.08
CA ASN A 204 3.77 4.08 8.65
C ASN A 204 4.41 2.91 9.41
N ASP A 205 4.08 2.87 10.69
CA ASP A 205 4.45 1.79 11.60
C ASP A 205 3.78 0.48 11.16
N VAL A 206 4.53 -0.62 11.24
CA VAL A 206 4.03 -1.97 10.94
C VAL A 206 2.80 -2.30 11.78
N GLU A 207 2.72 -1.81 13.03
CA GLU A 207 1.54 -2.02 13.88
C GLU A 207 0.30 -1.33 13.34
N GLU A 208 0.42 -0.17 12.69
CA GLU A 208 -0.72 0.47 12.04
C GLU A 208 -1.25 -0.36 10.88
N PHE A 209 -0.34 -0.88 10.04
CA PHE A 209 -0.73 -1.77 8.95
C PHE A 209 -1.38 -3.06 9.48
N LYS A 210 -0.87 -3.64 10.57
CA LYS A 210 -1.49 -4.81 11.21
C LYS A 210 -2.91 -4.49 11.70
N MET A 211 -3.11 -3.32 12.32
CA MET A 211 -4.42 -2.90 12.80
C MET A 211 -5.40 -2.63 11.66
N THR A 212 -4.99 -1.93 10.60
CA THR A 212 -5.80 -1.79 9.38
C THR A 212 -6.13 -3.15 8.79
N SER A 213 -5.15 -4.04 8.69
CA SER A 213 -5.38 -5.40 8.17
C SER A 213 -6.40 -6.17 9.00
N ALA A 214 -6.30 -6.10 10.34
CA ALA A 214 -7.25 -6.71 11.24
C ALA A 214 -8.67 -6.11 11.09
N HIS A 215 -8.78 -4.79 10.90
CA HIS A 215 -10.04 -4.11 10.63
C HIS A 215 -10.68 -4.58 9.32
N GLU A 216 -9.92 -4.62 8.23
CA GLU A 216 -10.42 -5.03 6.92
C GLU A 216 -10.75 -6.52 6.85
N ILE A 217 -9.99 -7.39 7.52
CA ILE A 217 -10.31 -8.82 7.66
C ILE A 217 -11.57 -9.00 8.52
N GLY A 218 -11.69 -8.21 9.60
CA GLY A 218 -12.85 -8.23 10.50
C GLY A 218 -14.17 -7.99 9.76
N HIS A 219 -14.17 -7.17 8.71
CA HIS A 219 -15.35 -6.95 7.90
C HIS A 219 -15.93 -8.21 7.26
N GLU A 220 -15.12 -9.19 6.85
CA GLU A 220 -15.63 -10.45 6.29
C GLU A 220 -16.32 -11.31 7.35
N ILE A 221 -15.74 -11.36 8.55
CA ILE A 221 -16.33 -12.07 9.71
C ILE A 221 -17.69 -11.46 10.03
N LEU A 222 -17.73 -10.13 10.17
CA LEU A 222 -18.97 -9.43 10.50
C LEU A 222 -20.00 -9.49 9.37
N LEU A 223 -19.57 -9.52 8.11
CA LEU A 223 -20.45 -9.65 6.96
C LEU A 223 -21.11 -11.03 6.95
N LYS A 224 -20.35 -12.09 7.20
CA LYS A 224 -20.87 -13.46 7.28
C LYS A 224 -21.81 -13.65 8.48
N TYR A 225 -21.50 -13.03 9.61
CA TYR A 225 -22.32 -13.13 10.82
C TYR A 225 -23.61 -12.31 10.76
N GLY A 226 -23.54 -11.05 10.32
CA GLY A 226 -24.62 -10.07 10.50
C GLY A 226 -24.95 -9.22 9.26
N GLY A 227 -24.39 -9.55 8.09
CA GLY A 227 -24.65 -8.86 6.84
C GLY A 227 -24.01 -7.46 6.73
N HIS A 228 -24.30 -6.76 5.62
CA HIS A 228 -23.66 -5.48 5.29
C HIS A 228 -23.90 -4.40 6.35
N LYS A 229 -25.10 -4.33 6.94
CA LYS A 229 -25.41 -3.34 7.97
C LYS A 229 -24.50 -3.48 9.18
N TYR A 230 -24.21 -4.71 9.58
CA TYR A 230 -23.37 -5.00 10.73
C TYR A 230 -21.88 -4.78 10.42
N SER A 231 -21.43 -5.23 9.25
CA SER A 231 -20.05 -5.10 8.81
C SER A 231 -19.68 -3.66 8.46
N LYS A 232 -20.43 -3.01 7.55
CA LYS A 232 -20.03 -1.76 6.88
C LYS A 232 -20.51 -0.50 7.59
N GLY A 233 -21.46 -0.63 8.52
CA GLY A 233 -21.92 0.49 9.34
C GLY A 233 -20.97 0.83 10.49
N HIS A 234 -19.84 0.14 10.64
CA HIS A 234 -18.90 0.30 11.76
C HIS A 234 -19.63 0.30 13.13
N LYS A 235 -20.57 -0.64 13.31
CA LYS A 235 -21.47 -0.72 14.48
C LYS A 235 -22.28 0.55 14.75
N GLY A 236 -22.69 1.21 13.68
CA GLY A 236 -23.46 2.45 13.72
C GLY A 236 -22.62 3.71 13.90
N SER A 237 -21.29 3.60 14.04
CA SER A 237 -20.39 4.76 14.15
C SER A 237 -20.13 5.45 12.81
N SER A 238 -20.56 4.85 11.71
CA SER A 238 -20.46 5.44 10.39
C SER A 238 -21.76 5.31 9.60
N SER A 239 -21.83 6.03 8.50
CA SER A 239 -22.69 5.66 7.37
C SER A 239 -22.17 4.38 6.69
N ILE A 240 -23.08 3.57 6.16
CA ILE A 240 -22.75 2.32 5.47
C ILE A 240 -22.05 2.58 4.13
N ILE A 241 -22.52 3.60 3.39
CA ILE A 241 -22.06 3.90 2.02
C ILE A 241 -20.87 4.85 2.03
N THR A 242 -20.99 6.00 2.71
CA THR A 242 -19.93 7.02 2.71
C THR A 242 -18.84 6.74 3.74
N GLN A 243 -19.04 5.77 4.63
CA GLN A 243 -18.13 5.41 5.72
C GLN A 243 -17.60 6.62 6.49
N LYS A 244 -18.41 7.68 6.57
CA LYS A 244 -18.04 8.90 7.29
C LYS A 244 -18.30 8.66 8.77
N SER A 245 -17.31 8.96 9.62
CA SER A 245 -17.50 8.95 11.09
C SER A 245 -18.68 9.83 11.47
N LYS A 246 -19.49 9.38 12.42
CA LYS A 246 -20.58 10.17 13.03
C LYS A 246 -20.10 11.02 14.21
N ASN A 247 -18.85 11.46 14.17
CA ASN A 247 -18.25 12.28 15.22
C ASN A 247 -18.29 11.61 16.60
N ILE A 248 -17.89 10.32 16.68
CA ILE A 248 -17.92 9.58 17.93
C ILE A 248 -16.63 9.86 18.73
N PRO A 249 -16.73 10.36 19.97
CA PRO A 249 -15.55 10.63 20.78
C PRO A 249 -14.86 9.33 21.20
N LEU A 250 -13.53 9.39 21.27
CA LEU A 250 -12.71 8.27 21.74
C LEU A 250 -12.97 8.02 23.25
N PRO A 251 -13.19 6.76 23.68
CA PRO A 251 -13.29 6.44 25.10
C PRO A 251 -12.01 6.81 25.86
N LYS A 252 -12.16 7.59 26.94
CA LYS A 252 -11.03 8.04 27.79
C LYS A 252 -10.36 6.89 28.55
N GLN A 253 -11.09 5.81 28.84
CA GLN A 253 -10.61 4.65 29.58
C GLN A 253 -11.17 3.36 28.96
N GLY A 254 -10.54 2.24 29.28
CA GLY A 254 -10.96 0.92 28.80
C GLY A 254 -10.58 0.62 27.35
N LYS A 255 -11.03 -0.56 26.88
CA LYS A 255 -10.75 -1.09 25.54
C LYS A 255 -11.47 -0.29 24.45
N ILE A 256 -10.80 -0.10 23.32
CA ILE A 256 -11.33 0.55 22.12
C ILE A 256 -11.72 -0.53 21.12
N ASP A 257 -12.91 -0.40 20.54
CA ASP A 257 -13.43 -1.37 19.58
C ASP A 257 -12.79 -1.18 18.21
N LEU A 258 -12.06 -2.18 17.74
CA LEU A 258 -11.36 -2.15 16.44
C LEU A 258 -12.29 -1.80 15.27
N MET A 259 -13.57 -2.19 15.33
CA MET A 259 -14.50 -2.05 14.20
C MET A 259 -15.25 -0.71 14.19
N LYS A 260 -15.08 0.14 15.21
CA LYS A 260 -15.73 1.45 15.29
C LYS A 260 -14.81 2.56 14.79
N TYR A 261 -15.42 3.53 14.14
CA TYR A 261 -14.78 4.81 13.83
C TYR A 261 -14.97 5.80 14.97
N TYR A 262 -13.87 6.45 15.31
CA TYR A 262 -13.77 7.49 16.32
C TYR A 262 -13.10 8.71 15.71
N ASP A 263 -13.29 9.87 16.32
CA ASP A 263 -12.79 11.14 15.79
C ASP A 263 -11.29 11.32 15.90
N LYS A 264 -10.69 10.56 16.80
CA LYS A 264 -9.25 10.50 17.02
C LYS A 264 -8.87 9.05 17.21
N TYR A 265 -7.84 8.60 16.51
CA TYR A 265 -7.39 7.22 16.60
C TYR A 265 -5.88 7.16 16.71
N TYR A 266 -5.37 6.89 17.91
CA TYR A 266 -3.92 6.75 18.15
C TYR A 266 -3.57 5.76 19.26
N ASP A 267 -4.53 5.25 20.02
CA ASP A 267 -4.25 4.30 21.11
C ASP A 267 -4.33 2.86 20.60
N LYS A 268 -3.23 2.43 19.98
CA LYS A 268 -3.06 1.08 19.45
C LYS A 268 -3.15 0.03 20.55
N GLN A 269 -2.62 0.33 21.74
CA GLN A 269 -2.52 -0.62 22.86
C GLN A 269 -3.89 -0.96 23.47
N ARG A 270 -4.83 -0.01 23.47
CA ARG A 270 -6.20 -0.26 23.95
C ARG A 270 -7.13 -0.81 22.88
N THR A 271 -6.72 -0.83 21.61
CA THR A 271 -7.59 -1.31 20.53
C THR A 271 -7.61 -2.83 20.45
N VAL A 272 -8.81 -3.41 20.54
CA VAL A 272 -9.02 -4.86 20.45
C VAL A 272 -10.30 -5.18 19.69
N ALA A 273 -10.43 -6.42 19.19
CA ALA A 273 -11.72 -6.92 18.72
C ALA A 273 -12.72 -6.95 19.89
N SER A 274 -13.96 -6.51 19.64
CA SER A 274 -14.97 -6.54 20.71
C SER A 274 -15.35 -7.98 21.05
N GLN A 275 -15.80 -8.23 22.28
CA GLN A 275 -16.28 -9.54 22.70
C GLN A 275 -17.34 -10.11 21.75
N LYS A 276 -18.26 -9.26 21.27
CA LYS A 276 -19.28 -9.68 20.32
C LYS A 276 -18.69 -10.14 18.99
N ASP A 277 -17.67 -9.47 18.46
CA ASP A 277 -17.04 -9.89 17.19
C ASP A 277 -16.29 -11.23 17.35
N VAL A 278 -15.66 -11.44 18.51
CA VAL A 278 -15.00 -12.71 18.84
C VAL A 278 -16.02 -13.83 18.96
N LEU A 279 -17.15 -13.58 19.64
CA LEU A 279 -18.26 -14.53 19.72
C LEU A 279 -18.88 -14.79 18.34
N SER A 280 -18.98 -13.79 17.47
CA SER A 280 -19.42 -13.96 16.09
C SER A 280 -18.50 -14.88 15.31
N LEU A 281 -17.17 -14.74 15.47
CA LEU A 281 -16.21 -15.66 14.86
C LEU A 281 -16.42 -17.10 15.37
N LEU A 282 -16.52 -17.29 16.69
CA LEU A 282 -16.78 -18.60 17.29
C LEU A 282 -18.10 -19.20 16.80
N TRP A 283 -19.17 -18.42 16.74
CA TRP A 283 -20.46 -18.86 16.20
C TRP A 283 -20.33 -19.36 14.76
N LEU A 284 -19.57 -18.63 13.93
CA LEU A 284 -19.34 -19.00 12.53
C LEU A 284 -18.51 -20.28 12.36
N THR A 285 -17.75 -20.72 13.37
CA THR A 285 -17.05 -22.01 13.33
C THR A 285 -18.01 -23.20 13.39
N LYS A 286 -19.32 -22.97 13.63
CA LYS A 286 -20.33 -24.02 13.82
C LYS A 286 -19.88 -25.04 14.87
N LEU A 287 -19.46 -24.55 16.04
CA LEU A 287 -18.95 -25.37 17.14
C LEU A 287 -19.82 -26.63 17.33
N GLU A 288 -19.20 -27.78 17.19
CA GLU A 288 -19.78 -29.06 17.60
C GLU A 288 -19.44 -29.28 19.06
N LEU A 289 -20.45 -29.29 19.92
CA LEU A 289 -20.30 -29.79 21.29
C LEU A 289 -20.34 -31.31 21.22
N ARG A 290 -19.26 -31.96 21.66
CA ARG A 290 -19.14 -33.42 21.72
C ARG A 290 -19.00 -33.86 23.16
#